data_AF-A0A2H1GAE1-F1
#
_entry.id   AF-A0A2H1GAE1-F1
#
_cell.length_a   1.000
_cell.length_b   1.000
_cell.length_c   1.000
_cell.angle_alpha   90.00
_cell.angle_beta   90.00
_cell.angle_gamma   90.00
#
_symmetry.space_group_name_H-M   'P 1'
#
loop_
_entity.id
_entity.type
_entity.pdbx_description
1 polymer ?
#
loop_
_entity_poly.entity_id
_entity_poly.type
_entity_poly.pdbx_seq_one_letter_code
_entity_poly.pdbx_strand_id
1 'polypeptide(L)'
;MRYMVMGRNKTRPPRRVDRAEDRAAQWVLYTYGGNDAGSAAYAQNRVESGVSVTEGTPCKNWPFGQLFWDPYPFSAQVNPDNPARAPRGSQLELQTDEWPMANWQNPDFDPTADPPQHFLRCITRLDNSKGGAEWKCFKRAEDQYNPTGIHRARRLGNNAFEAGDTFNVDFDLSQFDDNDPQDVIMKASLSYCAAPYANCANDGREFYMNRIARTFGGEGVGAYLDVPYDPATMNGYKLDTEVNEITSYQVLIDITGDDGDQYEVKVQTLVNGVEMELATLGATAPVPLPQGQFLTLQGGGLPKPLQITRADDSGCNTTLELTYGTPAANAYNWFVFRSDREGDVGKYCETESLSDDDGVDRGTLFD
;
A
#
# COMPACT_ATOMS: atom_id res chain seq x y z
N MET A 1 4.47 9.41 5.55
CA MET A 1 5.63 10.23 5.15
C MET A 1 6.08 11.18 6.28
N ARG A 2 6.82 10.70 7.30
CA ARG A 2 7.31 11.56 8.42
C ARG A 2 8.56 12.38 8.08
N TYR A 3 9.17 12.08 6.94
CA TYR A 3 10.57 12.40 6.65
C TYR A 3 10.65 13.46 5.57
N MET A 4 9.94 14.58 5.69
CA MET A 4 10.02 15.64 4.66
C MET A 4 10.69 16.88 5.23
N VAL A 5 11.85 17.23 4.69
CA VAL A 5 12.43 18.57 4.84
C VAL A 5 12.16 19.32 3.56
N MET A 6 11.39 20.39 3.65
CA MET A 6 10.95 21.15 2.48
C MET A 6 11.66 22.49 2.40
N GLY A 7 12.16 22.78 1.20
CA GLY A 7 12.86 24.02 0.87
C GLY A 7 12.00 24.92 -0.02
N ARG A 8 11.60 26.12 0.42
CA ARG A 8 10.89 27.05 -0.50
C ARG A 8 11.92 27.72 -1.43
N ASN A 9 11.65 27.87 -2.73
CA ASN A 9 12.49 28.64 -3.64
C ASN A 9 11.93 30.06 -3.85
N LYS A 10 12.81 31.06 -4.00
CA LYS A 10 12.40 32.37 -4.54
C LYS A 10 12.18 32.23 -6.04
N THR A 11 11.21 32.95 -6.59
CA THR A 11 10.77 32.98 -8.00
C THR A 11 11.82 33.46 -9.03
N ARG A 12 13.12 33.29 -8.77
CA ARG A 12 14.19 33.53 -9.75
C ARG A 12 15.25 32.43 -9.67
N PRO A 13 15.73 31.90 -10.83
CA PRO A 13 16.84 30.97 -10.84
C PRO A 13 18.07 31.62 -10.18
N PRO A 14 18.81 30.91 -9.32
CA PRO A 14 19.96 31.49 -8.66
C PRO A 14 21.06 31.80 -9.69
N ARG A 15 21.57 33.02 -9.65
CA ARG A 15 22.86 33.35 -10.27
C ARG A 15 23.94 32.51 -9.58
N ARG A 16 24.78 31.84 -10.37
CA ARG A 16 25.97 31.11 -9.93
C ARG A 16 26.71 31.86 -8.83
N VAL A 17 26.91 31.20 -7.70
CA VAL A 17 27.95 31.54 -6.74
C VAL A 17 28.77 30.26 -6.56
N ASP A 18 29.99 30.29 -7.06
CA ASP A 18 30.95 29.20 -6.98
C ASP A 18 31.41 29.03 -5.51
N ARG A 19 31.05 27.90 -4.89
CA ARG A 19 31.86 27.27 -3.83
C ARG A 19 31.84 25.76 -4.03
N ALA A 20 33.03 25.22 -4.18
CA ALA A 20 33.31 23.80 -4.30
C ALA A 20 33.05 23.10 -2.96
N GLU A 21 32.18 22.09 -2.99
CA GLU A 21 32.02 20.92 -2.10
C GLU A 21 30.57 20.46 -1.93
N ASP A 22 29.60 21.09 -2.59
CA ASP A 22 28.29 20.46 -2.78
C ASP A 22 28.34 19.57 -4.02
N ARG A 23 28.28 18.25 -3.84
CA ARG A 23 27.65 17.41 -4.88
C ARG A 23 26.29 18.06 -5.10
N ALA A 24 26.09 18.67 -6.26
CA ALA A 24 24.83 19.31 -6.60
C ALA A 24 23.73 18.25 -6.54
N ALA A 25 23.09 18.12 -5.38
CA ALA A 25 21.78 17.49 -5.28
C ALA A 25 20.92 18.29 -6.26
N GLN A 26 20.53 17.66 -7.36
CA GLN A 26 19.58 18.26 -8.29
C GLN A 26 18.26 18.35 -7.53
N TRP A 27 18.03 19.51 -6.90
CA TRP A 27 16.80 19.79 -6.19
C TRP A 27 15.64 19.80 -7.18
N VAL A 28 14.62 19.01 -6.86
CA VAL A 28 13.41 18.93 -7.66
C VAL A 28 12.49 20.05 -7.28
N LEU A 29 12.01 20.77 -8.29
CA LEU A 29 11.03 21.83 -8.13
C LEU A 29 9.60 21.28 -8.27
N TYR A 30 8.84 21.35 -7.19
CA TYR A 30 7.39 21.17 -7.18
C TYR A 30 6.69 22.52 -7.11
N THR A 31 5.42 22.55 -7.54
CA THR A 31 4.57 23.74 -7.51
C THR A 31 3.32 23.47 -6.68
N TYR A 32 2.97 24.40 -5.80
CA TYR A 32 1.74 24.32 -5.03
C TYR A 32 0.53 24.61 -5.92
N GLY A 33 -0.44 23.70 -5.95
CA GLY A 33 -1.63 23.81 -6.81
C GLY A 33 -2.67 24.80 -6.29
N GLY A 34 -2.64 25.14 -5.00
CA GLY A 34 -3.76 25.86 -4.35
C GLY A 34 -5.00 24.99 -4.09
N ASN A 35 -4.91 23.69 -4.40
CA ASN A 35 -5.99 22.72 -4.28
C ASN A 35 -6.08 22.20 -2.85
N ASP A 36 -6.67 22.98 -1.95
CA ASP A 36 -6.84 22.58 -0.55
C ASP A 36 -7.90 21.47 -0.39
N ALA A 37 -7.76 20.67 0.66
CA ALA A 37 -8.70 19.59 1.00
C ALA A 37 -10.14 20.11 1.05
N GLY A 38 -11.05 19.42 0.35
CA GLY A 38 -12.45 19.82 0.18
C GLY A 38 -12.75 20.66 -1.05
N SER A 39 -11.74 21.04 -1.85
CA SER A 39 -11.95 21.63 -3.18
C SER A 39 -12.18 20.56 -4.25
N ALA A 40 -12.92 20.90 -5.32
CA ALA A 40 -13.14 20.00 -6.45
C ALA A 40 -11.83 19.60 -7.15
N ALA A 41 -10.89 20.55 -7.31
CA ALA A 41 -9.58 20.28 -7.89
C ALA A 41 -8.73 19.33 -7.01
N TYR A 42 -8.81 19.44 -5.68
CA TYR A 42 -8.17 18.47 -4.79
C TYR A 42 -8.79 17.08 -4.97
N ALA A 43 -10.12 16.97 -5.00
CA ALA A 43 -10.80 15.70 -5.24
C ALA A 43 -10.41 15.10 -6.59
N GLN A 44 -10.33 15.92 -7.65
CA GLN A 44 -9.93 15.48 -8.98
C GLN A 44 -8.49 14.96 -9.00
N ASN A 45 -7.54 15.67 -8.38
CA ASN A 45 -6.16 15.22 -8.26
C ASN A 45 -6.05 13.87 -7.51
N ARG A 46 -6.89 13.65 -6.50
CA ARG A 46 -6.96 12.37 -5.77
C ARG A 46 -7.51 11.23 -6.64
N VAL A 47 -8.44 11.52 -7.55
CA VAL A 47 -8.95 10.53 -8.52
C VAL A 47 -7.85 10.18 -9.53
N GLU A 48 -7.13 11.18 -10.02
CA GLU A 48 -6.06 11.02 -11.00
C GLU A 48 -4.79 10.39 -10.45
N SER A 49 -4.55 10.50 -9.14
CA SER A 49 -3.52 9.73 -8.45
C SER A 49 -3.95 8.29 -8.15
N GLY A 50 -5.25 7.97 -8.25
CA GLY A 50 -5.80 6.64 -7.97
C GLY A 50 -6.11 6.37 -6.50
N VAL A 51 -6.21 7.41 -5.67
CA VAL A 51 -6.49 7.30 -4.24
C VAL A 51 -7.95 7.51 -3.87
N SER A 52 -8.64 8.43 -4.54
CA SER A 52 -10.07 8.67 -4.28
C SER A 52 -10.89 7.58 -4.97
N VAL A 53 -11.28 6.55 -4.21
CA VAL A 53 -12.22 5.53 -4.68
C VAL A 53 -13.49 5.50 -3.84
N THR A 54 -14.62 5.32 -4.53
CA THR A 54 -15.97 5.43 -3.95
C THR A 54 -16.28 4.28 -2.99
N GLU A 55 -15.71 3.09 -3.22
CA GLU A 55 -15.93 1.88 -2.42
C GLU A 55 -14.66 1.35 -1.73
N GLY A 56 -13.76 2.23 -1.28
CA GLY A 56 -12.60 1.81 -0.48
C GLY A 56 -11.40 2.73 -0.63
N THR A 57 -10.20 2.19 -0.43
CA THR A 57 -8.92 2.71 -0.97
C THR A 57 -8.01 1.51 -1.20
N PRO A 58 -7.04 1.54 -2.13
CA PRO A 58 -6.15 0.40 -2.38
C PRO A 58 -5.55 -0.17 -1.09
N CYS A 59 -5.10 0.71 -0.20
CA CYS A 59 -4.45 0.28 1.05
C CYS A 59 -5.40 -0.23 2.13
N LYS A 60 -6.72 -0.08 1.95
CA LYS A 60 -7.73 -0.66 2.84
C LYS A 60 -8.30 -1.96 2.32
N ASN A 61 -8.06 -2.28 1.04
CA ASN A 61 -8.50 -3.51 0.42
C ASN A 61 -7.50 -4.61 0.81
N TRP A 62 -7.95 -5.63 1.53
CA TRP A 62 -7.09 -6.73 1.98
C TRP A 62 -7.17 -7.90 0.99
N PRO A 63 -6.06 -8.65 0.77
CA PRO A 63 -4.71 -8.44 1.31
C PRO A 63 -3.87 -7.40 0.54
N PHE A 64 -4.43 -6.74 -0.48
CA PHE A 64 -3.70 -5.79 -1.36
C PHE A 64 -2.88 -4.77 -0.58
N GLY A 65 -3.49 -4.06 0.37
CA GLY A 65 -2.82 -3.01 1.12
C GLY A 65 -1.61 -3.48 1.93
N GLN A 66 -1.57 -4.77 2.28
CA GLN A 66 -0.51 -5.33 3.11
C GLN A 66 0.71 -5.75 2.34
N LEU A 67 0.49 -6.25 1.12
CA LEU A 67 1.59 -6.53 0.20
C LEU A 67 2.44 -5.26 -0.01
N PHE A 68 1.79 -4.10 -0.09
CA PHE A 68 2.42 -2.80 -0.29
C PHE A 68 2.60 -2.00 0.99
N TRP A 69 2.46 -2.65 2.16
CA TRP A 69 2.65 -1.97 3.42
C TRP A 69 4.14 -1.64 3.61
N ASP A 70 4.43 -0.37 3.80
CA ASP A 70 5.66 0.10 4.41
C ASP A 70 5.51 0.05 5.93
N PRO A 71 6.04 -1.00 6.60
CA PRO A 71 5.86 -1.14 8.03
C PRO A 71 6.69 -0.11 8.79
N TYR A 72 7.64 0.60 8.20
CA TYR A 72 8.55 1.42 9.00
C TYR A 72 7.90 2.72 9.52
N PRO A 73 8.11 3.13 10.79
CA PRO A 73 8.81 2.42 11.85
C PRO A 73 7.83 1.69 12.80
N PHE A 74 7.38 0.48 12.44
CA PHE A 74 6.37 -0.28 13.18
C PHE A 74 6.74 -0.45 14.65
N SER A 75 8.00 -0.80 14.90
CA SER A 75 8.56 -0.98 16.24
C SER A 75 8.59 0.31 17.08
N ALA A 76 8.62 1.48 16.44
CA ALA A 76 8.59 2.78 17.11
C ALA A 76 7.16 3.34 17.26
N GLN A 77 6.14 2.62 16.76
CA GLN A 77 4.76 3.01 17.01
C GLN A 77 4.41 2.64 18.45
N VAL A 78 4.04 3.65 19.23
CA VAL A 78 3.63 3.50 20.62
C VAL A 78 2.20 3.96 20.80
N ASN A 79 1.49 3.30 21.71
CA ASN A 79 0.19 3.77 22.14
C ASN A 79 0.36 5.12 22.88
N PRO A 80 -0.30 6.20 22.41
CA PRO A 80 -0.05 7.55 22.90
C PRO A 80 -0.46 7.73 24.36
N ASP A 81 -1.38 6.89 24.84
CA ASP A 81 -1.88 6.94 26.22
C ASP A 81 -1.07 6.05 27.15
N ASN A 82 -0.42 5.01 26.62
CA ASN A 82 0.41 4.10 27.41
C ASN A 82 1.45 3.36 26.54
N PRO A 83 2.72 3.80 26.53
CA PRO A 83 3.78 3.17 25.74
C PRO A 83 4.04 1.69 26.04
N ALA A 84 3.57 1.16 27.18
CA ALA A 84 3.70 -0.27 27.53
C ALA A 84 2.61 -1.16 26.89
N ARG A 85 1.69 -0.58 26.10
CA ARG A 85 0.63 -1.31 25.39
C ARG A 85 0.87 -1.26 23.89
N ALA A 86 0.35 -2.26 23.18
CA ALA A 86 0.33 -2.28 21.72
C ALA A 86 -0.32 -0.99 21.16
N PRO A 87 0.12 -0.51 19.98
CA PRO A 87 -0.51 0.61 19.27
C PRO A 87 -2.02 0.39 19.12
N ARG A 88 -2.78 1.48 19.10
CA ARG A 88 -4.22 1.37 18.82
C ARG A 88 -4.42 0.95 17.37
N GLY A 89 -5.41 0.10 17.09
CA GLY A 89 -5.72 -0.34 15.72
C GLY A 89 -5.94 0.82 14.75
N SER A 90 -6.55 1.92 15.19
CA SER A 90 -6.71 3.13 14.36
C SER A 90 -5.41 3.85 13.99
N GLN A 91 -4.31 3.58 14.70
CA GLN A 91 -2.98 4.08 14.33
C GLN A 91 -2.32 3.18 13.29
N LEU A 92 -2.65 1.89 13.31
CA LEU A 92 -2.14 0.90 12.38
C LEU A 92 -2.87 0.94 11.03
N GLU A 93 -4.16 1.32 11.03
CA GLU A 93 -4.99 1.52 9.83
C GLU A 93 -4.19 2.02 8.63
N LEU A 94 -4.04 1.19 7.60
CA LEU A 94 -3.32 1.58 6.40
C LEU A 94 -4.08 2.65 5.60
N GLN A 95 -3.34 3.62 5.11
CA GLN A 95 -3.80 4.65 4.23
C GLN A 95 -2.92 4.69 2.99
N THR A 96 -3.54 5.03 1.86
CA THR A 96 -2.82 5.28 0.62
C THR A 96 -2.19 6.67 0.68
N ASP A 97 -0.87 6.69 0.80
CA ASP A 97 -0.04 7.87 0.59
C ASP A 97 0.16 8.08 -0.90
N GLU A 98 0.26 9.33 -1.33
CA GLU A 98 0.34 9.69 -2.73
C GLU A 98 1.45 10.70 -2.99
N TRP A 99 2.20 10.44 -4.04
CA TRP A 99 3.31 11.29 -4.45
C TRP A 99 3.33 11.45 -5.96
N PRO A 100 3.35 12.68 -6.51
CA PRO A 100 3.15 13.98 -5.84
C PRO A 100 1.81 14.11 -5.09
N MET A 101 1.76 14.92 -4.03
CA MET A 101 0.54 15.10 -3.22
C MET A 101 -0.58 15.77 -4.02
N ALA A 102 -1.85 15.42 -3.77
CA ALA A 102 -2.98 15.99 -4.50
C ALA A 102 -3.15 17.51 -4.35
N ASN A 103 -2.52 18.15 -3.37
CA ASN A 103 -2.58 19.59 -3.20
C ASN A 103 -1.49 20.34 -4.01
N TRP A 104 -0.62 19.62 -4.71
CA TRP A 104 0.38 20.17 -5.63
C TRP A 104 -0.22 20.32 -7.03
N GLN A 105 0.51 20.97 -7.94
CA GLN A 105 0.16 20.94 -9.36
C GLN A 105 0.59 19.58 -9.93
N ASN A 106 -0.41 18.79 -10.34
CA ASN A 106 -0.21 17.50 -10.97
C ASN A 106 -0.70 17.58 -12.43
N PRO A 107 -0.04 16.90 -13.37
CA PRO A 107 -0.59 16.72 -14.71
C PRO A 107 -1.81 15.79 -14.68
N ASP A 108 -2.67 15.92 -15.69
CA ASP A 108 -3.75 14.96 -15.93
C ASP A 108 -3.17 13.54 -16.06
N PHE A 109 -3.92 12.55 -15.57
CA PHE A 109 -3.54 11.15 -15.65
C PHE A 109 -3.28 10.68 -17.10
N ASP A 110 -2.07 10.19 -17.35
CA ASP A 110 -1.64 9.57 -18.59
C ASP A 110 -1.23 8.10 -18.35
N PRO A 111 -2.01 7.11 -18.82
CA PRO A 111 -1.69 5.69 -18.63
C PRO A 111 -0.46 5.22 -19.42
N THR A 112 0.10 6.07 -20.29
CA THR A 112 1.28 5.78 -21.12
C THR A 112 2.54 6.51 -20.64
N ALA A 113 2.45 7.27 -19.53
CA ALA A 113 3.59 7.98 -18.97
C ALA A 113 4.69 6.99 -18.53
N ASP A 114 5.89 7.21 -19.04
CA ASP A 114 7.11 6.52 -18.63
C ASP A 114 8.18 7.57 -18.33
N PRO A 115 8.56 7.74 -17.05
CA PRO A 115 8.08 7.02 -15.87
C PRO A 115 6.66 7.45 -15.41
N PRO A 116 5.99 6.66 -14.55
CA PRO A 116 4.67 7.00 -14.01
C PRO A 116 4.61 8.38 -13.34
N GLN A 117 3.49 9.09 -13.51
CA GLN A 117 3.30 10.45 -12.98
C GLN A 117 3.07 10.50 -11.45
N HIS A 118 2.46 9.44 -10.91
CA HIS A 118 2.09 9.31 -9.50
C HIS A 118 2.51 7.94 -8.97
N PHE A 119 2.98 7.91 -7.73
CA PHE A 119 3.29 6.70 -6.98
C PHE A 119 2.47 6.69 -5.69
N LEU A 120 2.04 5.49 -5.34
CA LEU A 120 1.21 5.19 -4.19
C LEU A 120 1.96 4.22 -3.28
N ARG A 121 1.79 4.39 -1.97
CA ARG A 121 2.37 3.51 -0.95
C ARG A 121 1.35 3.29 0.16
N CYS A 122 1.30 2.08 0.70
CA CYS A 122 0.47 1.82 1.88
C CYS A 122 1.28 2.06 3.14
N ILE A 123 0.89 3.08 3.91
CA ILE A 123 1.55 3.44 5.15
C ILE A 123 0.51 3.56 6.25
N THR A 124 0.95 3.48 7.51
CA THR A 124 0.02 3.64 8.62
C THR A 124 -0.60 5.04 8.66
N ARG A 125 -1.85 5.13 9.12
CA ARG A 125 -2.57 6.40 9.29
C ARG A 125 -1.80 7.41 10.11
N LEU A 126 -1.11 6.95 11.16
CA LEU A 126 -0.30 7.81 12.01
C LEU A 126 0.82 8.50 11.20
N ASP A 127 1.48 7.75 10.32
CA ASP A 127 2.60 8.25 9.52
C ASP A 127 2.14 9.12 8.35
N ASN A 128 1.01 8.78 7.75
CA ASN A 128 0.39 9.60 6.70
C ASN A 128 -0.08 10.95 7.27
N SER A 129 -0.78 10.91 8.40
CA SER A 129 -1.31 12.12 9.06
C SER A 129 -0.20 13.06 9.51
N LYS A 130 0.93 12.53 10.01
CA LYS A 130 2.10 13.33 10.36
C LYS A 130 2.71 14.01 9.15
N GLY A 131 2.88 13.30 8.03
CA GLY A 131 3.35 13.91 6.78
C GLY A 131 2.43 15.02 6.26
N GLY A 132 1.13 14.79 6.30
CA GLY A 132 0.14 15.81 5.95
C GLY A 132 0.19 17.04 6.88
N ALA A 133 0.43 16.83 8.19
CA ALA A 133 0.61 17.92 9.15
C ALA A 133 1.90 18.71 8.89
N GLU A 134 3.02 18.02 8.64
CA GLU A 134 4.30 18.64 8.26
C GLU A 134 4.16 19.54 7.03
N TRP A 135 3.55 19.01 5.98
CA TRP A 135 3.25 19.76 4.77
C TRP A 135 2.35 20.97 5.05
N LYS A 136 1.29 20.80 5.85
CA LYS A 136 0.38 21.89 6.24
C LYS A 136 1.12 23.01 6.97
N CYS A 137 1.96 22.69 7.95
CA CYS A 137 2.73 23.68 8.71
C CYS A 137 3.76 24.38 7.82
N PHE A 138 4.44 23.64 6.94
CA PHE A 138 5.36 24.20 5.96
C PHE A 138 4.67 25.22 5.04
N LYS A 139 3.57 24.83 4.39
CA LYS A 139 2.89 25.75 3.45
C LYS A 139 2.31 26.98 4.15
N ARG A 140 1.90 26.87 5.42
CA ARG A 140 1.32 28.00 6.19
C ARG A 140 2.33 28.86 6.94
N ALA A 141 3.61 28.47 6.98
CA ALA A 141 4.64 29.09 7.84
C ALA A 141 4.33 28.96 9.34
N GLU A 142 3.80 27.81 9.75
CA GLU A 142 3.41 27.51 11.13
C GLU A 142 4.44 26.60 11.82
N ASP A 143 4.35 26.49 13.15
CA ASP A 143 5.18 25.62 14.00
C ASP A 143 6.69 25.70 13.71
N GLN A 144 7.34 24.57 13.46
CA GLN A 144 8.77 24.50 13.15
C GLN A 144 9.20 25.25 11.90
N TYR A 145 8.27 25.64 11.03
CA TYR A 145 8.52 26.42 9.83
C TYR A 145 8.18 27.90 9.97
N ASN A 146 7.74 28.35 11.14
CA ASN A 146 7.53 29.77 11.42
C ASN A 146 8.89 30.51 11.57
N PRO A 147 8.91 31.86 11.60
CA PRO A 147 10.16 32.64 11.65
C PRO A 147 11.06 32.37 12.87
N THR A 148 10.49 31.84 13.95
CA THR A 148 11.21 31.47 15.18
C THR A 148 11.50 29.96 15.28
N GLY A 149 10.98 29.17 14.33
CA GLY A 149 11.04 27.72 14.34
C GLY A 149 12.42 27.15 14.03
N ILE A 150 12.57 25.86 14.32
CA ILE A 150 13.81 25.12 14.10
C ILE A 150 14.15 24.95 12.61
N HIS A 151 13.14 24.87 11.73
CA HIS A 151 13.29 24.72 10.29
C HIS A 151 13.11 26.04 9.51
N ARG A 152 13.10 27.19 10.19
CA ARG A 152 12.95 28.52 9.55
C ARG A 152 13.90 28.75 8.37
N ALA A 153 15.14 28.25 8.45
CA ALA A 153 16.16 28.44 7.42
C ALA A 153 15.85 27.68 6.12
N ARG A 154 14.99 26.65 6.19
CA ARG A 154 14.56 25.86 5.03
C ARG A 154 13.42 26.55 4.27
N ARG A 155 12.66 27.44 4.92
CA ARG A 155 11.56 28.16 4.28
C ARG A 155 11.98 29.56 3.86
N LEU A 156 12.30 29.76 2.58
CA LEU A 156 12.61 31.08 2.01
C LEU A 156 11.35 31.97 1.87
N GLY A 157 10.75 32.38 2.99
CA GLY A 157 9.60 33.30 3.06
C GLY A 157 8.80 33.15 4.37
N ASN A 158 8.03 34.16 4.75
CA ASN A 158 7.24 34.16 6.00
C ASN A 158 5.72 34.06 5.80
N ASN A 159 5.22 34.30 4.59
CA ASN A 159 3.80 34.24 4.28
C ASN A 159 3.42 32.83 3.83
N ALA A 160 2.14 32.45 4.01
CA ALA A 160 1.58 31.22 3.47
C ALA A 160 1.82 31.09 1.95
N PHE A 161 1.81 29.86 1.44
CA PHE A 161 1.96 29.59 0.02
C PHE A 161 0.70 30.03 -0.73
N GLU A 162 0.90 30.63 -1.89
CA GLU A 162 -0.13 30.91 -2.89
C GLU A 162 0.00 29.92 -4.05
N ALA A 163 -1.09 29.66 -4.77
CA ALA A 163 -1.05 28.80 -5.94
C ALA A 163 0.03 29.28 -6.92
N GLY A 164 0.88 28.36 -7.39
CA GLY A 164 2.05 28.68 -8.21
C GLY A 164 3.36 28.88 -7.43
N ASP A 165 3.33 28.95 -6.10
CA ASP A 165 4.56 28.94 -5.29
C ASP A 165 5.32 27.62 -5.47
N THR A 166 6.64 27.73 -5.58
CA THR A 166 7.51 26.57 -5.83
C THR A 166 8.36 26.18 -4.62
N PHE A 167 8.62 24.90 -4.47
CA PHE A 167 9.39 24.32 -3.37
C PHE A 167 10.12 23.06 -3.83
N ASN A 168 11.13 22.66 -3.07
CA ASN A 168 11.78 21.37 -3.20
C ASN A 168 11.45 20.52 -1.98
N VAL A 169 11.48 19.21 -2.14
CA VAL A 169 11.36 18.27 -1.04
C VAL A 169 12.62 17.43 -0.93
N ASP A 170 13.08 17.24 0.30
CA ASP A 170 14.13 16.31 0.69
C ASP A 170 13.56 15.29 1.67
N PHE A 171 14.16 14.10 1.73
CA PHE A 171 13.79 13.07 2.69
C PHE A 171 14.72 13.09 3.90
N ASP A 172 14.17 13.39 5.09
CA ASP A 172 14.94 13.41 6.34
C ASP A 172 15.05 12.02 6.95
N LEU A 173 16.14 11.32 6.63
CA LEU A 173 16.44 9.99 7.16
C LEU A 173 17.22 10.02 8.48
N SER A 174 17.25 11.15 9.20
CA SER A 174 18.01 11.27 10.45
C SER A 174 17.42 10.52 11.64
N GLN A 175 16.18 10.04 11.56
CA GLN A 175 15.55 9.22 12.60
C GLN A 175 15.98 7.76 12.57
N PHE A 176 16.59 7.29 11.47
CA PHE A 176 17.18 5.97 11.42
C PHE A 176 18.43 5.94 12.30
N ASP A 177 18.51 4.98 13.22
CA ASP A 177 19.73 4.73 13.97
C ASP A 177 20.73 3.99 13.07
N ASP A 178 21.77 4.71 12.63
CA ASP A 178 22.84 4.14 11.81
C ASP A 178 23.65 3.04 12.55
N ASN A 179 23.40 2.82 13.86
CA ASN A 179 23.98 1.73 14.65
C ASN A 179 23.02 0.55 14.86
N ASP A 180 21.73 0.68 14.57
CA ASP A 180 20.79 -0.45 14.61
C ASP A 180 20.80 -1.16 13.24
N PRO A 181 21.18 -2.46 13.18
CA PRO A 181 21.20 -3.21 11.93
C PRO A 181 19.86 -3.22 11.18
N GLN A 182 18.74 -3.20 11.88
CA GLN A 182 17.40 -3.17 11.25
C GLN A 182 17.13 -1.82 10.58
N ASP A 183 17.49 -0.73 11.23
CA ASP A 183 17.34 0.62 10.67
C ASP A 183 18.28 0.83 9.48
N VAL A 184 19.50 0.31 9.53
CA VAL A 184 20.44 0.37 8.39
C VAL A 184 19.90 -0.39 7.18
N ILE A 185 19.40 -1.62 7.38
CA ILE A 185 18.78 -2.42 6.30
C ILE A 185 17.57 -1.70 5.74
N MET A 186 16.70 -1.18 6.62
CA MET A 186 15.49 -0.49 6.21
C MET A 186 15.80 0.78 5.41
N LYS A 187 16.70 1.62 5.92
CA LYS A 187 17.18 2.83 5.25
C LYS A 187 17.75 2.54 3.87
N ALA A 188 18.48 1.43 3.72
CA ALA A 188 19.03 1.00 2.44
C ALA A 188 17.96 0.45 1.48
N SER A 189 16.85 -0.08 2.01
CA SER A 189 15.75 -0.63 1.21
C SER A 189 14.83 0.44 0.63
N LEU A 190 14.72 1.60 1.29
CA LEU A 190 13.79 2.67 0.90
C LEU A 190 14.33 3.43 -0.31
N SER A 191 13.71 3.20 -1.46
CA SER A 191 13.95 3.99 -2.67
C SER A 191 12.86 5.05 -2.74
N TYR A 192 13.19 6.27 -2.33
CA TYR A 192 12.26 7.38 -2.50
C TYR A 192 12.33 7.90 -3.93
N CYS A 193 11.17 8.18 -4.50
CA CYS A 193 11.03 8.86 -5.79
C CYS A 193 11.71 10.24 -5.75
N ALA A 194 13.00 10.29 -6.10
CA ALA A 194 13.71 11.52 -6.35
C ALA A 194 13.46 11.94 -7.80
N ALA A 195 13.07 13.19 -7.99
CA ALA A 195 12.63 13.61 -9.31
C ALA A 195 13.79 13.85 -10.32
N PRO A 196 13.52 14.03 -11.62
CA PRO A 196 12.23 14.08 -12.32
C PRO A 196 11.75 12.66 -12.66
N TYR A 197 11.49 11.85 -11.63
CA TYR A 197 11.25 10.40 -11.62
C TYR A 197 12.48 9.53 -11.95
N ALA A 198 13.66 9.92 -11.47
CA ALA A 198 14.93 9.36 -11.94
C ALA A 198 15.30 8.00 -11.31
N ASN A 199 14.62 7.57 -10.25
CA ASN A 199 14.83 6.24 -9.68
C ASN A 199 13.63 5.81 -8.83
N CYS A 200 12.49 5.60 -9.48
CA CYS A 200 11.31 4.99 -8.86
C CYS A 200 11.47 3.46 -8.78
N ALA A 201 12.68 2.98 -8.46
CA ALA A 201 12.92 1.56 -8.32
C ALA A 201 11.94 1.05 -7.26
N ASN A 202 10.97 0.25 -7.70
CA ASN A 202 9.98 -0.32 -6.82
C ASN A 202 10.72 -1.04 -5.69
N ASP A 203 10.59 -0.54 -4.47
CA ASP A 203 11.19 -1.15 -3.28
C ASP A 203 10.29 -2.27 -2.70
N GLY A 204 9.20 -2.58 -3.39
CA GLY A 204 8.17 -3.54 -3.04
C GLY A 204 6.98 -2.93 -2.34
N ARG A 205 7.06 -1.64 -2.02
CA ARG A 205 6.03 -0.93 -1.25
C ARG A 205 5.35 0.13 -2.10
N GLU A 206 5.83 0.35 -3.31
CA GLU A 206 5.30 1.32 -4.25
C GLU A 206 4.54 0.65 -5.37
N PHE A 207 3.43 1.26 -5.76
CA PHE A 207 2.65 0.89 -6.92
C PHE A 207 2.10 2.17 -7.56
N TYR A 208 1.64 2.09 -8.79
CA TYR A 208 1.03 3.21 -9.49
C TYR A 208 -0.26 2.77 -10.16
N MET A 209 -1.17 3.72 -10.35
CA MET A 209 -2.36 3.48 -11.15
C MET A 209 -2.00 3.54 -12.63
N ASN A 210 -2.37 2.53 -13.41
CA ASN A 210 -2.12 2.50 -14.85
C ASN A 210 -3.42 2.56 -15.67
N ARG A 211 -4.58 2.54 -15.00
CA ARG A 211 -5.89 2.66 -15.63
C ARG A 211 -6.92 3.19 -14.63
N ILE A 212 -7.73 4.17 -15.05
CA ILE A 212 -8.86 4.69 -14.27
C ILE A 212 -10.16 4.07 -14.77
N ALA A 213 -10.90 3.41 -13.88
CA ALA A 213 -12.28 3.02 -14.10
C ALA A 213 -13.22 4.20 -13.79
N ARG A 214 -13.73 4.87 -14.82
CA ARG A 214 -14.70 5.97 -14.69
C ARG A 214 -16.13 5.42 -14.74
N THR A 215 -16.55 4.75 -13.67
CA THR A 215 -17.88 4.11 -13.58
C THR A 215 -19.01 5.08 -13.25
N PHE A 216 -18.71 6.22 -12.61
CA PHE A 216 -19.69 7.25 -12.27
C PHE A 216 -19.18 8.61 -12.76
N GLY A 217 -19.75 9.11 -13.87
CA GLY A 217 -19.21 10.24 -14.64
C GLY A 217 -19.46 11.62 -14.03
N GLY A 218 -18.58 12.07 -13.15
CA GLY A 218 -18.49 13.48 -12.72
C GLY A 218 -17.09 13.88 -12.24
N GLU A 219 -16.79 15.18 -12.27
CA GLU A 219 -15.58 15.73 -11.62
C GLU A 219 -15.60 15.40 -10.12
N GLY A 220 -14.46 14.93 -9.58
CA GLY A 220 -14.35 14.57 -8.16
C GLY A 220 -15.19 13.36 -7.73
N VAL A 221 -15.80 12.63 -8.67
CA VAL A 221 -16.42 11.34 -8.37
C VAL A 221 -15.29 10.30 -8.33
N GLY A 222 -15.16 9.65 -7.17
CA GLY A 222 -14.13 8.65 -6.91
C GLY A 222 -14.19 7.53 -7.93
N ALA A 223 -13.02 7.03 -8.29
CA ALA A 223 -12.91 5.82 -9.09
C ALA A 223 -13.40 4.59 -8.28
N TYR A 224 -13.47 3.41 -8.87
CA TYR A 224 -14.04 2.24 -8.19
C TYR A 224 -12.96 1.24 -7.79
N LEU A 225 -13.09 0.71 -6.57
CA LEU A 225 -12.31 -0.39 -6.03
C LEU A 225 -13.17 -1.06 -4.97
N ASP A 226 -13.38 -2.37 -5.06
CA ASP A 226 -14.22 -3.14 -4.14
C ASP A 226 -13.57 -4.51 -3.85
N VAL A 227 -14.18 -5.28 -2.94
CA VAL A 227 -13.81 -6.66 -2.60
C VAL A 227 -14.98 -7.58 -3.00
N PRO A 228 -14.78 -8.56 -3.90
CA PRO A 228 -13.53 -8.91 -4.58
C PRO A 228 -13.09 -7.91 -5.65
N TYR A 229 -11.78 -7.74 -5.79
CA TYR A 229 -11.19 -6.85 -6.78
C TYR A 229 -11.25 -7.45 -8.19
N ASP A 230 -11.88 -6.72 -9.12
CA ASP A 230 -11.95 -7.06 -10.55
C ASP A 230 -11.01 -6.15 -11.36
N PRO A 231 -9.81 -6.64 -11.72
CA PRO A 231 -8.87 -5.87 -12.52
C PRO A 231 -9.36 -5.59 -13.95
N ALA A 232 -10.52 -6.08 -14.40
CA ALA A 232 -11.08 -5.73 -15.70
C ALA A 232 -12.01 -4.51 -15.65
N THR A 233 -12.69 -4.26 -14.54
CA THR A 233 -13.73 -3.22 -14.42
C THR A 233 -13.41 -2.13 -13.41
N MET A 234 -12.48 -2.36 -12.49
CA MET A 234 -12.04 -1.43 -11.45
C MET A 234 -10.74 -0.70 -11.83
N ASN A 235 -10.26 0.23 -10.99
CA ASN A 235 -8.96 0.85 -11.24
C ASN A 235 -7.85 -0.18 -11.39
N GLY A 236 -7.00 -0.02 -12.40
CA GLY A 236 -5.83 -0.87 -12.62
C GLY A 236 -4.61 -0.31 -11.90
N TYR A 237 -3.88 -1.17 -11.20
CA TYR A 237 -2.65 -0.83 -10.50
C TYR A 237 -1.50 -1.73 -10.94
N LYS A 238 -0.28 -1.19 -10.97
CA LYS A 238 0.94 -1.89 -11.38
C LYS A 238 2.11 -1.59 -10.46
N LEU A 239 3.05 -2.53 -10.44
CA LEU A 239 4.41 -2.29 -9.95
C LEU A 239 5.25 -1.65 -11.05
N ASP A 240 6.16 -0.76 -10.67
CA ASP A 240 7.13 -0.23 -11.64
C ASP A 240 7.87 -1.39 -12.31
N THR A 241 8.14 -1.24 -13.61
CA THR A 241 8.74 -2.26 -14.51
C THR A 241 7.90 -3.52 -14.80
N GLU A 242 6.78 -3.75 -14.11
CA GLU A 242 5.90 -4.89 -14.39
C GLU A 242 4.96 -4.62 -15.58
N VAL A 243 4.83 -5.61 -16.47
CA VAL A 243 3.99 -5.51 -17.66
C VAL A 243 2.50 -5.64 -17.32
N ASN A 244 2.19 -6.50 -16.35
CA ASN A 244 0.83 -6.88 -16.00
C ASN A 244 0.29 -6.09 -14.81
N GLU A 245 -1.01 -5.84 -14.80
CA GLU A 245 -1.71 -5.27 -13.65
C GLU A 245 -1.69 -6.24 -12.46
N ILE A 246 -1.71 -5.69 -11.26
CA ILE A 246 -1.94 -6.44 -10.03
C ILE A 246 -3.31 -7.11 -10.16
N THR A 247 -3.35 -8.40 -9.80
CA THR A 247 -4.55 -9.23 -9.81
C THR A 247 -4.77 -9.78 -8.41
N SER A 248 -6.02 -9.86 -7.98
CA SER A 248 -6.39 -10.53 -6.72
C SER A 248 -6.92 -11.93 -7.01
N TYR A 249 -6.61 -12.86 -6.11
CA TYR A 249 -7.10 -14.22 -6.13
C TYR A 249 -7.85 -14.48 -4.83
N GLN A 250 -9.02 -15.10 -4.93
CA GLN A 250 -9.74 -15.68 -3.79
C GLN A 250 -9.37 -17.15 -3.68
N VAL A 251 -9.10 -17.60 -2.45
CA VAL A 251 -8.74 -18.99 -2.17
C VAL A 251 -9.79 -19.55 -1.23
N LEU A 252 -10.69 -20.34 -1.81
CA LEU A 252 -11.78 -21.00 -1.09
C LEU A 252 -11.28 -22.36 -0.61
N ILE A 253 -11.37 -22.63 0.69
CA ILE A 253 -10.89 -23.88 1.30
C ILE A 253 -12.01 -24.49 2.14
N ASP A 254 -12.45 -25.67 1.73
CA ASP A 254 -13.36 -26.51 2.50
C ASP A 254 -12.56 -27.56 3.27
N ILE A 255 -12.62 -27.49 4.60
CA ILE A 255 -12.01 -28.48 5.49
C ILE A 255 -13.10 -29.42 6.01
N THR A 256 -12.94 -30.72 5.82
CA THR A 256 -13.89 -31.76 6.24
C THR A 256 -13.18 -32.94 6.93
N GLY A 257 -13.95 -33.99 7.26
CA GLY A 257 -13.46 -35.20 7.92
C GLY A 257 -13.46 -35.08 9.45
N ASP A 258 -13.58 -36.21 10.14
CA ASP A 258 -13.70 -36.25 11.61
C ASP A 258 -12.48 -35.63 12.32
N ASP A 259 -11.30 -35.70 11.68
CA ASP A 259 -10.04 -35.14 12.18
C ASP A 259 -9.75 -33.74 11.60
N GLY A 260 -10.65 -33.16 10.80
CA GLY A 260 -10.44 -31.86 10.12
C GLY A 260 -9.24 -31.88 9.17
N ASP A 261 -9.00 -33.02 8.52
CA ASP A 261 -7.79 -33.28 7.74
C ASP A 261 -8.06 -33.44 6.23
N GLN A 262 -9.31 -33.34 5.77
CA GLN A 262 -9.69 -33.52 4.37
C GLN A 262 -9.96 -32.17 3.71
N TYR A 263 -9.20 -31.83 2.66
CA TYR A 263 -9.19 -30.50 2.06
C TYR A 263 -9.68 -30.52 0.62
N GLU A 264 -10.62 -29.64 0.32
CA GLU A 264 -10.94 -29.18 -1.03
C GLU A 264 -10.55 -27.70 -1.13
N VAL A 265 -9.83 -27.35 -2.20
CA VAL A 265 -9.27 -26.02 -2.41
C VAL A 265 -9.60 -25.55 -3.81
N LYS A 266 -10.18 -24.37 -3.92
CA LYS A 266 -10.46 -23.70 -5.19
C LYS A 266 -9.86 -22.30 -5.19
N VAL A 267 -9.12 -21.96 -6.24
CA VAL A 267 -8.59 -20.62 -6.46
C VAL A 267 -9.31 -20.00 -7.63
N GLN A 268 -9.85 -18.80 -7.42
CA GLN A 268 -10.60 -18.07 -8.43
C GLN A 268 -10.20 -16.59 -8.49
N THR A 269 -10.54 -15.93 -9.58
CA THR A 269 -10.38 -14.47 -9.75
C THR A 269 -11.64 -13.89 -10.38
N LEU A 270 -11.88 -12.60 -10.17
CA LEU A 270 -13.02 -11.91 -10.77
C LEU A 270 -12.58 -11.22 -12.07
N VAL A 271 -13.25 -11.50 -13.19
CA VAL A 271 -13.01 -10.81 -14.46
C VAL A 271 -14.33 -10.42 -15.10
N ASN A 272 -14.55 -9.12 -15.29
CA ASN A 272 -15.79 -8.55 -15.82
C ASN A 272 -17.03 -8.95 -15.00
N GLY A 273 -16.89 -8.95 -13.67
CA GLY A 273 -17.95 -9.35 -12.73
C GLY A 273 -18.27 -10.84 -12.74
N VAL A 274 -17.45 -11.68 -13.39
CA VAL A 274 -17.63 -13.14 -13.42
C VAL A 274 -16.47 -13.83 -12.73
N GLU A 275 -16.78 -14.69 -11.77
CA GLU A 275 -15.79 -15.54 -11.11
C GLU A 275 -15.25 -16.57 -12.10
N MET A 276 -13.93 -16.57 -12.27
CA MET A 276 -13.20 -17.52 -13.10
C MET A 276 -12.35 -18.40 -12.21
N GLU A 277 -12.64 -19.70 -12.22
CA GLU A 277 -11.81 -20.71 -11.59
C GLU A 277 -10.44 -20.81 -12.29
N LEU A 278 -9.37 -20.75 -11.50
CA LEU A 278 -7.99 -20.81 -11.96
C LEU A 278 -7.30 -22.11 -11.56
N ALA A 279 -7.65 -22.71 -10.43
CA ALA A 279 -7.11 -23.99 -10.03
C ALA A 279 -7.99 -24.62 -8.97
N THR A 280 -8.11 -25.93 -9.01
CA THR A 280 -8.89 -26.69 -8.02
C THR A 280 -8.15 -27.97 -7.66
N LEU A 281 -8.20 -28.32 -6.38
CA LEU A 281 -7.68 -29.55 -5.82
C LEU A 281 -8.73 -30.13 -4.86
N GLY A 282 -8.97 -31.43 -4.91
CA GLY A 282 -9.91 -32.09 -3.98
C GLY A 282 -11.37 -32.14 -4.43
N ALA A 283 -11.79 -31.42 -5.48
CA ALA A 283 -13.20 -31.37 -5.91
C ALA A 283 -13.89 -32.71 -6.20
N THR A 284 -13.15 -33.70 -6.68
CA THR A 284 -13.71 -35.06 -6.90
C THR A 284 -13.57 -35.97 -5.67
N ALA A 285 -12.57 -35.70 -4.84
CA ALA A 285 -12.23 -36.46 -3.66
C ALA A 285 -11.30 -35.59 -2.80
N PRO A 286 -11.74 -35.17 -1.60
CA PRO A 286 -10.94 -34.36 -0.69
C PRO A 286 -9.55 -34.96 -0.46
N VAL A 287 -8.55 -34.08 -0.30
CA VAL A 287 -7.15 -34.50 -0.14
C VAL A 287 -6.77 -34.45 1.33
N PRO A 288 -6.21 -35.53 1.89
CA PRO A 288 -5.70 -35.51 3.26
C PRO A 288 -4.51 -34.54 3.40
N LEU A 289 -4.56 -33.65 4.39
CA LEU A 289 -3.47 -32.75 4.77
C LEU A 289 -3.17 -32.85 6.28
N PRO A 290 -2.25 -33.74 6.66
CA PRO A 290 -1.80 -33.86 8.04
C PRO A 290 -1.06 -32.60 8.53
N GLN A 291 -0.99 -32.42 9.85
CA GLN A 291 -0.24 -31.33 10.47
C GLN A 291 1.21 -31.27 9.97
N GLY A 292 1.68 -30.05 9.65
CA GLY A 292 3.06 -29.81 9.22
C GLY A 292 3.36 -30.28 7.79
N GLN A 293 2.37 -30.83 7.08
CA GLN A 293 2.45 -31.08 5.65
C GLN A 293 1.86 -29.91 4.87
N PHE A 294 2.06 -29.94 3.55
CA PHE A 294 1.55 -28.94 2.63
C PHE A 294 0.94 -29.56 1.39
N LEU A 295 -0.05 -28.88 0.84
CA LEU A 295 -0.56 -29.12 -0.52
C LEU A 295 -0.03 -28.03 -1.44
N THR A 296 0.10 -28.34 -2.73
CA THR A 296 0.50 -27.36 -3.74
C THR A 296 -0.50 -27.35 -4.88
N LEU A 297 -1.08 -26.19 -5.14
CA LEU A 297 -1.88 -25.92 -6.32
C LEU A 297 -0.99 -25.23 -7.37
N GLN A 298 -0.91 -25.82 -8.56
CA GLN A 298 -0.17 -25.28 -9.68
C GLN A 298 -0.89 -25.63 -10.99
N GLY A 299 -0.86 -24.72 -11.97
CA GLY A 299 -1.52 -24.91 -13.26
C GLY A 299 -2.88 -24.21 -13.33
N GLY A 300 -3.71 -24.61 -14.29
CA GLY A 300 -5.09 -24.13 -14.49
C GLY A 300 -5.29 -22.63 -14.83
N GLY A 301 -4.21 -21.83 -14.83
CA GLY A 301 -4.28 -20.38 -15.03
C GLY A 301 -3.53 -19.59 -13.96
N LEU A 302 -3.14 -20.25 -12.86
CA LEU A 302 -2.29 -19.63 -11.84
C LEU A 302 -0.87 -19.37 -12.37
N PRO A 303 -0.39 -18.10 -12.34
CA PRO A 303 0.96 -17.76 -12.79
C PRO A 303 2.08 -18.41 -11.96
N LYS A 304 1.81 -18.70 -10.69
CA LYS A 304 2.77 -19.25 -9.71
C LYS A 304 2.08 -20.29 -8.83
N PRO A 305 2.86 -21.22 -8.24
CA PRO A 305 2.29 -22.18 -7.31
C PRO A 305 1.75 -21.48 -6.06
N LEU A 306 0.63 -22.00 -5.55
CA LEU A 306 0.11 -21.70 -4.22
C LEU A 306 0.35 -22.92 -3.34
N GLN A 307 1.11 -22.74 -2.26
CA GLN A 307 1.32 -23.76 -1.24
C GLN A 307 0.43 -23.46 -0.03
N ILE A 308 -0.26 -24.48 0.48
CA ILE A 308 -1.12 -24.38 1.66
C ILE A 308 -0.58 -25.34 2.70
N THR A 309 -0.15 -24.80 3.82
CA THR A 309 0.45 -25.55 4.93
C THR A 309 -0.49 -25.53 6.12
N ARG A 310 -0.77 -26.71 6.68
CA ARG A 310 -1.50 -26.84 7.94
C ARG A 310 -0.56 -26.56 9.11
N ALA A 311 -0.67 -25.38 9.71
CA ALA A 311 0.29 -24.88 10.70
C ALA A 311 0.07 -25.47 12.10
N ASP A 312 -1.16 -25.85 12.44
CA ASP A 312 -1.54 -26.46 13.71
C ASP A 312 -2.52 -27.62 13.52
N ASP A 313 -3.04 -28.17 14.63
CA ASP A 313 -3.91 -29.35 14.65
C ASP A 313 -5.20 -29.12 15.47
N SER A 314 -5.82 -27.94 15.33
CA SER A 314 -7.06 -27.57 16.05
C SER A 314 -8.35 -28.07 15.36
N GLY A 315 -8.27 -29.14 14.57
CA GLY A 315 -9.40 -29.65 13.78
C GLY A 315 -9.93 -28.61 12.79
N CYS A 316 -11.26 -28.41 12.72
CA CYS A 316 -11.88 -27.44 11.81
C CYS A 316 -11.39 -25.98 12.02
N ASN A 317 -10.90 -25.63 13.22
CA ASN A 317 -10.36 -24.30 13.51
C ASN A 317 -8.84 -24.22 13.27
N THR A 318 -8.31 -24.98 12.31
CA THR A 318 -6.87 -25.01 12.03
C THR A 318 -6.37 -23.71 11.40
N THR A 319 -5.18 -23.30 11.81
CA THR A 319 -4.43 -22.22 11.16
C THR A 319 -3.78 -22.72 9.88
N LEU A 320 -4.03 -22.01 8.78
CA LEU A 320 -3.42 -22.27 7.49
C LEU A 320 -2.40 -21.18 7.17
N GLU A 321 -1.24 -21.59 6.67
CA GLU A 321 -0.25 -20.70 6.06
C GLU A 321 -0.26 -20.91 4.54
N LEU A 322 -0.55 -19.83 3.82
CA LEU A 322 -0.66 -19.81 2.37
C LEU A 322 0.53 -19.04 1.79
N THR A 323 1.35 -19.73 1.01
CA THR A 323 2.53 -19.17 0.33
C THR A 323 2.29 -19.18 -1.17
N TYR A 324 2.10 -18.00 -1.76
CA TYR A 324 1.98 -17.83 -3.20
C TYR A 324 3.34 -17.44 -3.80
N GLY A 325 3.82 -18.19 -4.78
CA GLY A 325 5.15 -18.00 -5.37
C GLY A 325 6.28 -18.60 -4.52
N THR A 326 7.52 -18.23 -4.85
CA THR A 326 8.72 -18.71 -4.15
C THR A 326 9.36 -17.56 -3.41
N PRO A 327 9.44 -17.60 -2.06
CA PRO A 327 10.11 -16.57 -1.29
C PRO A 327 11.55 -16.36 -1.75
N ALA A 328 11.85 -15.13 -2.14
CA ALA A 328 13.19 -14.72 -2.54
C ALA A 328 13.46 -13.30 -2.05
N ALA A 329 14.69 -13.05 -1.61
CA ALA A 329 15.11 -11.72 -1.19
C ALA A 329 14.98 -10.74 -2.36
N ASN A 330 14.42 -9.56 -2.09
CA ASN A 330 14.22 -8.48 -3.08
C ASN A 330 13.34 -8.88 -4.28
N ALA A 331 12.43 -9.83 -4.10
CA ALA A 331 11.41 -10.18 -5.09
C ALA A 331 10.02 -9.83 -4.56
N TYR A 332 9.18 -9.22 -5.41
CA TYR A 332 7.82 -8.77 -5.05
C TYR A 332 6.72 -9.66 -5.63
N ASN A 333 7.13 -10.73 -6.30
CA ASN A 333 6.25 -11.63 -7.03
C ASN A 333 5.90 -12.90 -6.21
N TRP A 334 5.91 -12.78 -4.88
CA TRP A 334 5.48 -13.81 -3.93
C TRP A 334 4.82 -13.15 -2.71
N PHE A 335 3.96 -13.89 -2.02
CA PHE A 335 3.26 -13.40 -0.83
C PHE A 335 2.98 -14.56 0.14
N VAL A 336 3.04 -14.31 1.44
CA VAL A 336 2.68 -15.28 2.48
C VAL A 336 1.64 -14.68 3.39
N PHE A 337 0.54 -15.39 3.59
CA PHE A 337 -0.46 -15.02 4.58
C PHE A 337 -0.80 -16.20 5.48
N ARG A 338 -1.30 -15.90 6.68
CA ARG A 338 -1.78 -16.90 7.62
C ARG A 338 -3.21 -16.57 8.03
N SER A 339 -4.06 -17.59 8.11
CA SER A 339 -5.49 -17.41 8.39
C SER A 339 -5.79 -16.91 9.80
N ASP A 340 -4.87 -17.11 10.74
CA ASP A 340 -4.97 -16.63 12.14
C ASP A 340 -4.48 -15.20 12.32
N ARG A 341 -3.81 -14.62 11.32
CA ARG A 341 -3.37 -13.24 11.45
C ARG A 341 -4.61 -12.34 11.35
N GLU A 342 -4.60 -11.26 12.11
CA GLU A 342 -5.56 -10.18 11.96
C GLU A 342 -4.85 -9.05 11.21
N GLY A 343 -5.47 -8.53 10.17
CA GLY A 343 -5.12 -7.22 9.63
C GLY A 343 -5.74 -6.12 10.47
N ASP A 344 -5.41 -4.86 10.15
CA ASP A 344 -5.86 -3.70 10.96
C ASP A 344 -7.38 -3.45 10.97
N VAL A 345 -8.15 -4.13 10.11
CA VAL A 345 -9.61 -3.97 9.98
C VAL A 345 -10.37 -5.31 9.96
N GLY A 346 -9.76 -6.41 10.41
CA GLY A 346 -10.43 -7.72 10.44
C GLY A 346 -9.47 -8.88 10.20
N LYS A 347 -10.02 -10.10 10.15
CA LYS A 347 -9.27 -11.32 9.81
C LYS A 347 -8.94 -11.33 8.31
N TYR A 348 -7.84 -11.96 7.90
CA TYR A 348 -7.54 -12.19 6.47
C TYR A 348 -8.42 -13.23 5.80
N CYS A 349 -9.13 -13.98 6.61
CA CYS A 349 -10.03 -15.02 6.17
C CYS A 349 -11.36 -14.81 6.86
N GLU A 350 -12.43 -14.88 6.09
CA GLU A 350 -13.74 -15.11 6.67
C GLU A 350 -13.87 -16.61 6.89
N THR A 351 -14.40 -16.98 8.06
CA THR A 351 -14.56 -18.39 8.44
C THR A 351 -16.03 -18.65 8.69
N GLU A 352 -16.63 -19.56 7.94
CA GLU A 352 -17.98 -20.05 8.20
C GLU A 352 -17.94 -21.51 8.64
N SER A 353 -18.64 -21.85 9.72
CA SER A 353 -18.84 -23.24 10.14
C SER A 353 -19.90 -23.91 9.27
N LEU A 354 -19.53 -24.99 8.58
CA LEU A 354 -20.46 -25.79 7.81
C LEU A 354 -21.17 -26.74 8.78
N SER A 355 -22.48 -26.60 8.96
CA SER A 355 -23.29 -27.55 9.75
C SER A 355 -24.16 -28.40 8.83
N ASP A 356 -24.36 -29.67 9.18
CA ASP A 356 -25.33 -30.52 8.48
C ASP A 356 -26.77 -30.34 8.98
N ASP A 357 -27.71 -30.99 8.29
CA ASP A 357 -29.14 -30.96 8.61
C ASP A 357 -29.47 -31.47 10.03
N ASP A 358 -28.52 -32.13 10.71
CA ASP A 358 -28.62 -32.60 12.08
C ASP A 358 -27.93 -31.65 13.10
N GLY A 359 -27.34 -30.54 12.64
CA GLY A 359 -26.69 -29.51 13.44
C GLY A 359 -25.27 -29.89 13.90
N VAL A 360 -24.63 -30.88 13.27
CA VAL A 360 -23.24 -31.28 13.56
C VAL A 360 -22.29 -30.50 12.65
N ASP A 361 -21.24 -29.92 13.23
CA ASP A 361 -20.19 -29.18 12.52
C ASP A 361 -19.39 -30.15 11.63
N ARG A 362 -19.37 -29.89 10.32
CA ARG A 362 -18.70 -30.69 9.28
C ARG A 362 -17.41 -30.06 8.80
N GLY A 363 -17.13 -28.81 9.14
CA GLY A 363 -16.03 -28.11 8.50
C GLY A 363 -15.97 -26.61 8.69
N THR A 364 -14.92 -26.00 8.15
CA THR A 364 -14.76 -24.55 8.09
C THR A 364 -14.43 -24.15 6.66
N LEU A 365 -15.24 -23.25 6.11
CA LEU A 365 -14.98 -22.57 4.85
C LEU A 365 -14.08 -21.36 5.13
N PHE A 366 -12.98 -21.23 4.41
CA PHE A 366 -12.14 -20.03 4.39
C PHE A 366 -12.37 -19.27 3.08
N ASP A 367 -12.78 -17.99 3.19
CA ASP A 367 -12.94 -17.07 2.04
C ASP A 367 -11.82 -16.02 1.95
#